data_AF-A0A383RUV9-F1
#
_entry.id   AF-A0A383RUV9-F1
#
_cell.length_a   1.000
_cell.length_b   1.000
_cell.length_c   1.000
_cell.angle_alpha   90.00
_cell.angle_beta   90.00
_cell.angle_gamma   90.00
#
_symmetry.space_group_name_H-M   'P 1'
#
loop_
_entity.id
_entity.type
_entity.pdbx_description
1 polymer ?
#
loop_
_entity_poly.entity_id
_entity_poly.type
_entity_poly.pdbx_seq_one_letter_code
_entity_poly.pdbx_strand_id
1 'polypeptide(L)' 'MTIEAETLTQLTEALAKRGLTRLVQVRFTRTPYRCNHKWTCEVR' A
#
# COMPACT_ATOMS: atom_id res chain seq x y z
N MET A 1 11.10 -15.59 8.13
CA MET A 1 11.42 -14.86 6.89
C MET A 1 11.25 -13.38 7.19
N THR A 2 12.31 -12.59 7.04
CA THR A 2 12.30 -11.16 7.38
C THR A 2 12.54 -10.38 6.10
N ILE A 3 11.65 -9.45 5.77
CA ILE A 3 11.77 -8.57 4.60
C ILE A 3 11.82 -7.16 5.16
N GLU A 4 12.96 -6.51 5.01
CA GLU A 4 13.14 -5.11 5.38
C GLU A 4 12.69 -4.26 4.19
N ALA A 5 11.73 -3.37 4.45
CA ALA A 5 11.22 -2.42 3.48
C ALA A 5 10.81 -1.15 4.22
N GLU A 6 11.21 0.00 3.68
CA GLU A 6 10.89 1.30 4.26
C GLU A 6 9.52 1.80 3.79
N THR A 7 9.02 1.26 2.68
CA THR A 7 7.72 1.62 2.10
C THR A 7 6.91 0.38 1.72
N LEU A 8 5.58 0.51 1.76
CA LEU A 8 4.67 -0.55 1.28
C LEU A 8 4.94 -0.90 -0.19
N THR A 9 5.35 0.07 -1.00
CA THR A 9 5.72 -0.13 -2.41
C THR A 9 6.92 -1.07 -2.55
N GLN A 10 8.00 -0.79 -1.80
CA GLN A 10 9.19 -1.65 -1.78
C GLN A 10 8.87 -3.06 -1.29
N LEU A 11 8.02 -3.17 -0.26
CA LEU A 11 7.57 -4.47 0.23
C LEU A 11 6.80 -5.24 -0.86
N THR A 12 5.86 -4.59 -1.55
CA THR A 12 5.10 -5.24 -2.63
C THR A 12 5.97 -5.69 -3.80
N GLU A 13 6.98 -4.90 -4.18
CA GLU A 13 7.94 -5.29 -5.22
C GLU A 13 8.82 -6.46 -4.79
N ALA A 14 9.31 -6.46 -3.55
CA ALA A 14 10.12 -7.54 -3.00
C ALA A 14 9.32 -8.85 -2.92
N LEU A 15 8.04 -8.77 -2.56
CA LEU A 15 7.14 -9.94 -2.54
C LEU A 15 6.84 -10.44 -3.96
N ALA A 16 6.58 -9.54 -4.92
CA ALA A 16 6.32 -9.92 -6.31
C ALA A 16 7.52 -10.62 -6.97
N LYS A 17 8.76 -10.14 -6.74
CA LYS A 17 9.99 -10.78 -7.23
C LYS A 17 10.18 -12.21 -6.69
N ARG A 18 9.55 -12.53 -5.56
CA ARG A 18 9.58 -13.87 -4.96
C ARG A 18 8.44 -14.78 -5.45
N GLY A 19 7.66 -14.34 -6.43
CA GLY A 19 6.56 -15.11 -7.02
C GLY A 19 5.27 -15.10 -6.19
N LEU A 20 5.17 -14.23 -5.18
CA LEU A 20 3.96 -14.10 -4.37
C LEU A 20 2.92 -13.28 -5.14
N THR A 21 1.71 -13.82 -5.24
CA THR A 21 0.59 -13.14 -5.90
C THR A 21 0.00 -12.07 -4.99
N ARG A 22 -0.13 -10.85 -5.50
CA ARG A 22 -0.80 -9.76 -4.78
C ARG A 22 -2.30 -10.04 -4.71
N LEU A 23 -2.82 -10.30 -3.52
CA LEU A 23 -4.24 -10.55 -3.30
C LEU A 23 -5.07 -9.27 -3.30
N VAL A 24 -4.51 -8.18 -2.75
CA VAL A 24 -5.20 -6.91 -2.55
C VAL A 24 -4.20 -5.76 -2.61
N GLN A 25 -4.58 -4.66 -3.26
CA GLN A 25 -3.89 -3.37 -3.18
C GLN A 25 -4.69 -2.41 -2.32
N VAL A 26 -4.05 -1.90 -1.26
CA VAL A 26 -4.63 -0.85 -0.43
C VAL A 26 -3.95 0.47 -0.74
N ARG A 27 -4.73 1.47 -1.15
CA ARG A 27 -4.25 2.83 -1.39
C ARG A 27 -4.87 3.77 -0.36
N PHE A 28 -4.02 4.38 0.46
CA PHE A 28 -4.43 5.46 1.35
C PHE A 28 -4.26 6.79 0.63
N THR A 29 -5.37 7.50 0.45
CA THR A 29 -5.36 8.84 -0.12
C THR A 29 -5.84 9.81 0.94
N ARG A 30 -5.01 10.79 1.30
CA ARG A 30 -5.43 11.88 2.17
C ARG A 30 -6.38 12.76 1.35
N THR A 31 -7.61 12.90 1.82
CA THR A 31 -8.58 13.75 1.14
C THR A 31 -8.13 15.22 1.21
N PRO A 32 -8.52 16.05 0.22
CA PRO A 32 -8.22 17.47 0.23
C PRO A 32 -8.65 18.14 1.54
N TYR A 33 -7.98 19.22 1.93
CA TYR A 33 -8.24 19.95 3.18
C TYR A 33 -9.73 20.26 3.42
N ARG A 34 -10.46 20.57 2.33
CA ARG A 34 -11.90 20.87 2.34
C ARG A 34 -12.79 19.69 2.76
N CYS A 35 -12.26 18.47 2.82
CA CYS A 35 -12.98 17.25 3.20
C CYS A 35 -12.67 16.79 4.63
N ASN A 36 -12.34 17.73 5.52
CA ASN A 36 -12.14 17.48 6.95
C ASN A 36 -10.95 16.54 7.26
N HIS A 37 -9.89 16.59 6.43
CA HIS A 37 -8.67 15.78 6.60
C HIS A 37 -8.90 14.26 6.71
N LYS A 38 -9.97 13.76 6.12
CA LYS A 38 -10.26 12.33 6.16
C LYS A 38 -9.22 11.55 5.35
N TRP A 39 -8.93 10.34 5.80
CA TRP A 39 -8.21 9.37 4.99
C TRP A 39 -9.22 8.50 4.26
N THR A 40 -9.08 8.42 2.95
CA THR A 40 -9.82 7.47 2.12
C THR A 40 -8.95 6.26 1.86
N CYS A 41 -9.49 5.08 2.13
CA CYS A 41 -8.85 3.79 1.86
C CYS A 41 -9.54 3.20 0.64
N GLU A 42 -8.79 3.00 -0.44
CA GLU A 42 -9.26 2.30 -1.63
C GLU A 42 -8.64 0.90 -1.65
N VAL A 43 -9.49 -0.12 -1.73
CA VAL A 43 -9.10 -1.53 -1.80
C VAL A 43 -9.39 -2.01 -3.22
N ARG A 44 -8.36 -2.42 -3.96
CA ARG A 44 -8.45 -2.94 -5.34
C ARG A 44 -7.86 -4.34 -5.47
#